data_AF-A0A6A5XLB2-F1
#
_entry.id   AF-A0A6A5XLB2-F1
#
_cell.length_a   1.000
_cell.length_b   1.000
_cell.length_c   1.000
_cell.angle_alpha   90.00
_cell.angle_beta   90.00
_cell.angle_gamma   90.00
#
_symmetry.space_group_name_H-M   'P 1'
#
loop_
_entity.id
_entity.type
_entity.pdbx_description
1 polymer ?
#
loop_
_entity_poly.entity_id
_entity_poly.type
_entity_poly.pdbx_seq_one_letter_code
_entity_poly.pdbx_strand_id
1 'polypeptide(L)'
;MYGLSVLAFAVLAVAAPAPQRNRGGNRNGGGNGGGQQRATAQQQAAQVPGGISQAQDGSTIVDDTVNINGLPIRFKVSAPADQFMANTNIPGAAATAASNGTMGVNVLLHGDGGQSFFDFPNQNVQANTMGVVLLAPDPNLFWGGGQGLERTDGVEHAQAVSDFVTQALPQMVAFDPNAVVFSGVSGGSLLMSGFFIPSQMANFPNSAVELNCGALPPQVDFVNGAQVLSQTKIHYQSTQNELASLQQSIPQAVAAYESAAAQAGLSTNEINQLQTVDNTPQGGHCEFDGRDFVDGVQVMLSSYASVMQGGDGTVQGIGAPSNGQVRNGVVGNENLRFGAAPRRRALDGERMTVMRWAAEVAGN
;
A
#
# COMPACT_ATOMS: atom_id res chain seq x y z
N MET A 1 -41.60 -73.40 -1.37
CA MET A 1 -41.88 -74.05 -0.08
C MET A 1 -40.56 -74.07 0.66
N TYR A 2 -40.25 -73.38 1.76
CA TYR A 2 -40.85 -72.40 2.68
C TYR A 2 -39.67 -71.44 2.99
N GLY A 3 -39.78 -70.12 3.12
CA GLY A 3 -40.75 -69.37 3.91
C GLY A 3 -40.25 -69.27 5.36
N LEU A 4 -39.39 -68.29 5.68
CA LEU A 4 -39.30 -67.74 7.04
C LEU A 4 -38.60 -66.37 7.02
N SER A 5 -39.39 -65.33 7.30
CA SER A 5 -38.98 -63.96 7.56
C SER A 5 -39.08 -63.69 9.06
N VAL A 6 -38.06 -63.11 9.71
CA VAL A 6 -38.22 -62.30 10.93
C VAL A 6 -37.13 -61.21 11.05
N LEU A 7 -37.63 -59.96 11.12
CA LEU A 7 -37.20 -58.71 11.76
C LEU A 7 -35.71 -58.38 12.09
N ALA A 8 -35.27 -57.29 11.44
CA ALA A 8 -34.69 -56.03 11.95
C ALA A 8 -34.06 -55.93 13.35
N PHE A 9 -32.83 -55.37 13.40
CA PHE A 9 -32.43 -54.30 14.32
C PHE A 9 -31.32 -53.44 13.70
N ALA A 10 -31.53 -52.12 13.67
CA ALA A 10 -30.56 -51.12 13.25
C ALA A 10 -29.73 -50.65 14.46
N VAL A 11 -28.41 -50.54 14.30
CA VAL A 11 -27.53 -49.73 15.16
C VAL A 11 -26.48 -49.06 14.28
N LEU A 12 -26.53 -47.73 14.25
CA LEU A 12 -25.49 -46.83 13.74
C LEU A 12 -24.33 -46.79 14.75
N ALA A 13 -23.10 -47.00 14.28
CA ALA A 13 -21.88 -46.70 15.04
C ALA A 13 -21.01 -45.72 14.25
N VAL A 14 -20.78 -44.55 14.86
CA VAL A 14 -19.95 -43.46 14.36
C VAL A 14 -18.49 -43.77 14.70
N ALA A 15 -17.62 -43.88 13.70
CA ALA A 15 -16.19 -44.05 13.90
C ALA A 15 -15.51 -42.67 13.89
N ALA A 16 -14.96 -42.26 15.03
CA ALA A 16 -14.07 -41.10 15.14
C ALA A 16 -12.63 -41.50 14.74
N PRO A 17 -11.91 -40.70 13.93
CA PRO A 17 -10.49 -40.94 13.71
C PRO A 17 -9.66 -40.45 14.91
N ALA A 18 -8.77 -41.33 15.38
CA ALA A 18 -7.80 -41.08 16.43
C ALA A 18 -6.64 -40.18 15.93
N PRO A 19 -5.99 -39.39 16.82
CA PRO A 19 -4.95 -38.45 16.44
C PRO A 19 -3.63 -39.16 16.09
N GLN A 20 -3.05 -38.77 14.97
CA GLN A 20 -1.80 -39.30 14.44
C GLN A 20 -0.61 -38.66 15.20
N ARG A 21 0.14 -39.49 15.93
CA ARG A 21 1.37 -39.14 16.64
C ARG A 21 2.49 -38.80 15.64
N ASN A 22 2.96 -37.56 15.63
CA ASN A 22 4.21 -37.20 14.99
C ASN A 22 5.39 -37.44 15.96
N ARG A 23 6.22 -38.45 15.67
CA ARG A 23 7.58 -38.65 16.23
C ARG A 23 8.50 -37.81 15.33
N GLY A 24 9.20 -36.79 15.78
CA GLY A 24 10.29 -36.86 16.75
C GLY A 24 11.62 -36.64 16.02
N GLY A 25 12.17 -35.42 16.13
CA GLY A 25 13.46 -35.02 15.58
C GLY A 25 14.06 -33.89 16.41
N ASN A 26 14.59 -34.27 17.57
CA ASN A 26 15.15 -33.44 18.64
C ASN A 26 16.55 -32.89 18.25
N ARG A 27 16.75 -31.57 18.35
CA ARG A 27 18.05 -31.01 18.74
C ARG A 27 17.86 -30.03 19.89
N ASN A 28 18.48 -30.45 20.98
CA ASN A 28 18.44 -29.93 22.33
C ASN A 28 19.21 -28.61 22.43
N GLY A 29 18.63 -27.65 23.14
CA GLY A 29 19.24 -26.37 23.54
C GLY A 29 18.39 -25.78 24.65
N GLY A 30 18.45 -26.39 25.83
CA GLY A 30 17.69 -25.98 27.01
C GLY A 30 18.03 -24.56 27.45
N GLY A 31 17.03 -23.68 27.38
CA GLY A 31 16.98 -22.39 28.04
C GLY A 31 15.60 -22.22 28.63
N ASN A 32 15.51 -22.39 29.94
CA ASN A 32 14.30 -22.18 30.73
C ASN A 32 13.99 -20.67 30.74
N GLY A 33 13.06 -20.23 29.91
CA GLY A 33 12.53 -18.87 29.89
C GLY A 33 11.16 -18.89 29.26
N GLY A 34 10.13 -18.53 30.02
CA GLY A 34 8.76 -18.37 29.52
C GLY A 34 8.72 -17.25 28.48
N GLY A 35 8.97 -17.60 27.22
CA GLY A 35 8.84 -16.69 26.10
C GLY A 35 7.37 -16.49 25.81
N GLN A 36 6.80 -15.38 26.28
CA GLN A 36 5.59 -14.84 25.69
C GLN A 36 5.85 -14.75 24.17
N GLN A 37 5.02 -15.42 23.36
CA GLN A 37 5.06 -15.22 21.92
C GLN A 37 4.91 -13.72 21.66
N ARG A 38 5.94 -13.09 21.11
CA ARG A 38 5.92 -11.66 20.79
C ARG A 38 4.78 -11.46 19.80
N ALA A 39 3.85 -10.56 20.13
CA ALA A 39 2.72 -10.26 19.26
C ALA A 39 3.23 -9.82 17.88
N THR A 40 2.57 -10.29 16.82
CA THR A 40 2.88 -9.86 15.44
C THR A 40 2.61 -8.36 15.29
N ALA A 41 3.17 -7.73 14.25
CA ALA A 41 2.94 -6.31 13.99
C ALA A 41 1.44 -6.03 13.78
N GLN A 42 0.75 -6.93 13.08
CA GLN A 42 -0.71 -6.87 12.90
C GLN A 42 -1.47 -6.99 14.23
N GLN A 43 -1.05 -7.88 15.14
CA GLN A 43 -1.67 -8.00 16.47
C GLN A 43 -1.45 -6.76 17.33
N GLN A 44 -0.30 -6.08 17.19
CA GLN A 44 -0.05 -4.82 17.86
C GLN A 44 -0.88 -3.69 17.24
N ALA A 45 -1.02 -3.65 15.92
CA ALA A 45 -1.84 -2.67 15.23
C ALA A 45 -3.31 -2.80 15.67
N ALA A 46 -3.81 -4.02 15.82
CA ALA A 46 -5.16 -4.30 16.31
C ALA A 46 -5.41 -3.80 17.76
N GLN A 47 -4.36 -3.51 18.55
CA GLN A 47 -4.51 -2.92 19.88
C GLN A 47 -4.75 -1.42 19.85
N VAL A 48 -4.42 -0.73 18.74
CA VAL A 48 -4.72 0.68 18.53
C VAL A 48 -6.20 0.80 18.16
N PRO A 49 -7.06 1.42 19.00
CA PRO A 49 -8.49 1.53 18.71
C PRO A 49 -8.73 2.26 17.40
N GLY A 50 -9.69 1.77 16.61
CA GLY A 50 -10.26 2.53 15.48
C GLY A 50 -11.33 3.51 15.96
N GLY A 51 -12.17 3.98 15.04
CA GLY A 51 -13.29 4.85 15.31
C GLY A 51 -13.26 6.16 14.52
N ILE A 52 -14.02 7.14 15.02
CA ILE A 52 -14.19 8.43 14.37
C ILE A 52 -13.29 9.46 15.06
N SER A 53 -12.51 10.21 14.29
CA SER A 53 -11.67 11.32 14.75
C SER A 53 -11.67 12.46 13.73
N GLN A 54 -10.81 13.47 13.91
CA GLN A 54 -10.76 14.65 13.06
C GLN A 54 -9.35 14.81 12.45
N ALA A 55 -9.31 15.12 11.15
CA ALA A 55 -8.08 15.47 10.45
C ALA A 55 -7.64 16.90 10.77
N GLN A 56 -6.40 17.24 10.38
CA GLN A 56 -5.83 18.58 10.63
C GLN A 56 -6.61 19.71 9.92
N ASP A 57 -7.20 19.43 8.76
CA ASP A 57 -8.03 20.37 8.00
C ASP A 57 -9.49 20.44 8.47
N GLY A 58 -9.84 19.68 9.51
CA GLY A 58 -11.19 19.61 10.06
C GLY A 58 -12.07 18.50 9.46
N SER A 59 -11.59 17.76 8.45
CA SER A 59 -12.29 16.60 7.87
C SER A 59 -12.53 15.52 8.92
N THR A 60 -13.55 14.69 8.69
CA THR A 60 -13.83 13.53 9.54
C THR A 60 -12.98 12.36 9.10
N ILE A 61 -12.28 11.73 10.05
CA ILE A 61 -11.54 10.50 9.85
C ILE A 61 -12.38 9.33 10.38
N VAL A 62 -12.49 8.28 9.57
CA VAL A 62 -13.06 6.99 9.97
C VAL A 62 -11.96 5.94 9.87
N ASP A 63 -11.64 5.28 10.98
CA ASP A 63 -10.73 4.14 11.07
C ASP A 63 -11.54 2.86 11.37
N ASP A 64 -11.61 1.95 10.42
CA ASP A 64 -12.41 0.73 10.52
C ASP A 64 -11.75 -0.45 9.78
N THR A 65 -12.36 -1.64 9.86
CA THR A 65 -11.89 -2.85 9.21
C THR A 65 -13.00 -3.50 8.39
N VAL A 66 -12.69 -3.87 7.16
CA VAL A 66 -13.58 -4.63 6.28
C VAL A 66 -12.90 -5.91 5.82
N ASN A 67 -13.66 -7.00 5.68
CA ASN A 67 -13.15 -8.24 5.10
C ASN A 67 -13.27 -8.18 3.57
N ILE A 68 -12.15 -8.24 2.87
CA ILE A 68 -12.08 -8.27 1.39
C ILE A 68 -11.40 -9.57 1.00
N ASN A 69 -12.08 -10.44 0.25
CA ASN A 69 -11.53 -11.73 -0.20
C ASN A 69 -10.99 -12.62 0.94
N GLY A 70 -11.53 -12.49 2.15
CA GLY A 70 -11.05 -13.21 3.34
C GLY A 70 -9.89 -12.54 4.08
N LEU A 71 -9.40 -11.39 3.58
CA LEU A 71 -8.37 -10.59 4.22
C LEU A 71 -9.00 -9.46 5.06
N PRO A 72 -8.64 -9.32 6.35
CA PRO A 72 -9.09 -8.19 7.17
C PRO A 72 -8.29 -6.93 6.80
N ILE A 73 -8.87 -6.07 5.98
CA ILE A 73 -8.26 -4.80 5.58
C ILE A 73 -8.72 -3.71 6.55
N ARG A 74 -7.81 -3.28 7.44
CA ARG A 74 -8.01 -2.06 8.22
C ARG A 74 -7.70 -0.85 7.35
N PHE A 75 -8.51 0.18 7.42
CA PHE A 75 -8.39 1.36 6.59
C PHE A 75 -8.69 2.63 7.38
N LYS A 76 -8.22 3.78 6.90
CA LYS A 76 -8.73 5.09 7.29
C LYS A 76 -9.23 5.86 6.07
N VAL A 77 -10.34 6.56 6.21
CA VAL A 77 -10.86 7.53 5.24
C VAL A 77 -10.95 8.90 5.92
N SER A 78 -10.35 9.93 5.32
CA SER A 78 -10.49 11.33 5.72
C SER A 78 -11.24 12.10 4.65
N ALA A 79 -12.42 12.62 5.00
CA ALA A 79 -13.31 13.31 4.07
C ALA A 79 -14.14 14.38 4.79
N PRO A 80 -14.65 15.39 4.06
CA PRO A 80 -15.71 16.25 4.61
C PRO A 80 -16.89 15.39 5.06
N ALA A 81 -17.46 15.72 6.22
CA ALA A 81 -18.43 14.85 6.90
C ALA A 81 -19.65 14.49 6.03
N ASP A 82 -20.09 15.44 5.20
CA ASP A 82 -21.25 15.29 4.31
C ASP A 82 -21.00 14.33 3.13
N GLN A 83 -19.75 13.98 2.83
CA GLN A 83 -19.41 13.00 1.80
C GLN A 83 -19.57 11.56 2.27
N PHE A 84 -19.61 11.31 3.58
CA PHE A 84 -19.90 9.98 4.09
C PHE A 84 -21.35 9.59 3.82
N MET A 85 -21.57 8.31 3.54
CA MET A 85 -22.88 7.78 3.18
C MET A 85 -23.83 7.86 4.38
N ALA A 86 -25.05 8.34 4.18
CA ALA A 86 -26.01 8.59 5.27
C ALA A 86 -26.35 7.33 6.11
N ASN A 87 -26.18 6.13 5.56
CA ASN A 87 -26.39 4.85 6.25
C ASN A 87 -25.24 4.42 7.17
N THR A 88 -24.11 5.14 7.19
CA THR A 88 -22.94 4.84 8.04
C THR A 88 -23.09 5.29 9.48
N ASN A 89 -24.10 6.13 9.79
CA ASN A 89 -24.28 6.78 11.10
C ASN A 89 -23.09 7.66 11.55
N ILE A 90 -22.21 8.07 10.62
CA ILE A 90 -21.15 9.04 10.90
C ILE A 90 -21.80 10.42 11.13
N PRO A 91 -21.44 11.16 12.20
CA PRO A 91 -21.97 12.50 12.42
C PRO A 91 -21.73 13.42 11.22
N GLY A 92 -22.80 14.00 10.69
CA GLY A 92 -22.74 14.89 9.51
C GLY A 92 -22.81 14.17 8.15
N ALA A 93 -22.83 12.84 8.12
CA ALA A 93 -23.02 12.07 6.88
C ALA A 93 -24.33 12.41 6.18
N ALA A 94 -24.26 12.73 4.89
CA ALA A 94 -25.40 13.17 4.10
C ALA A 94 -25.40 12.60 2.67
N ALA A 95 -24.33 11.94 2.22
CA ALA A 95 -24.26 11.40 0.87
C ALA A 95 -25.24 10.24 0.65
N THR A 96 -25.69 10.06 -0.60
CA THR A 96 -26.66 9.04 -0.98
C THR A 96 -26.10 8.10 -2.05
N ALA A 97 -26.53 6.84 -2.05
CA ALA A 97 -26.07 5.81 -3.00
C ALA A 97 -26.38 6.12 -4.47
N ALA A 98 -27.28 7.07 -4.74
CA ALA A 98 -27.64 7.47 -6.10
C ALA A 98 -26.69 8.49 -6.73
N SER A 99 -25.79 9.09 -5.94
CA SER A 99 -24.84 10.10 -6.41
C SER A 99 -23.42 9.56 -6.30
N ASN A 100 -22.74 9.40 -7.44
CA ASN A 100 -21.28 9.46 -7.43
C ASN A 100 -20.89 10.82 -6.82
N GLY A 101 -19.88 10.82 -5.95
CA GLY A 101 -19.35 12.07 -5.41
C GLY A 101 -18.64 12.87 -6.51
N THR A 102 -18.34 14.12 -6.22
CA THR A 102 -17.53 14.98 -7.11
C THR A 102 -16.06 15.05 -6.70
N MET A 103 -15.74 14.58 -5.48
CA MET A 103 -14.37 14.54 -4.96
C MET A 103 -13.66 13.28 -5.41
N GLY A 104 -12.36 13.38 -5.68
CA GLY A 104 -11.50 12.23 -5.90
C GLY A 104 -11.07 11.56 -4.58
N VAL A 105 -10.29 10.49 -4.69
CA VAL A 105 -9.62 9.85 -3.54
C VAL A 105 -8.15 9.59 -3.84
N ASN A 106 -7.28 9.84 -2.87
CA ASN A 106 -5.90 9.39 -2.86
C ASN A 106 -5.78 8.17 -1.94
N VAL A 107 -5.51 7.00 -2.52
CA VAL A 107 -5.38 5.73 -1.79
C VAL A 107 -3.90 5.45 -1.53
N LEU A 108 -3.51 5.55 -0.26
CA LEU A 108 -2.16 5.33 0.22
C LEU A 108 -1.95 3.88 0.67
N LEU A 109 -0.91 3.23 0.15
CA LEU A 109 -0.35 1.99 0.69
C LEU A 109 0.94 2.31 1.47
N HIS A 110 0.92 2.05 2.76
CA HIS A 110 2.06 2.35 3.65
C HIS A 110 3.34 1.55 3.30
N GLY A 111 4.47 2.00 3.82
CA GLY A 111 5.73 1.24 3.82
C GLY A 111 5.73 0.03 4.74
N ASP A 112 6.63 -0.90 4.50
CA ASP A 112 6.76 -2.13 5.31
C ASP A 112 6.76 -1.79 6.81
N GLY A 113 5.91 -2.50 7.54
CA GLY A 113 5.65 -2.26 8.96
C GLY A 113 4.38 -1.45 9.22
N GLY A 114 3.98 -0.48 8.38
CA GLY A 114 2.75 0.31 8.61
C GLY A 114 2.83 1.80 9.00
N GLN A 115 4.00 2.47 9.06
CA GLN A 115 4.14 3.77 9.77
C GLN A 115 3.17 4.82 9.23
N SER A 116 3.12 4.94 7.90
CA SER A 116 2.27 5.90 7.20
C SER A 116 0.77 5.62 7.36
N PHE A 117 0.35 4.43 7.78
CA PHE A 117 -1.05 4.18 8.17
C PHE A 117 -1.39 4.91 9.48
N PHE A 118 -0.48 4.89 10.44
CA PHE A 118 -0.69 5.53 11.73
C PHE A 118 -0.58 7.05 11.63
N ASP A 119 0.43 7.56 10.92
CA ASP A 119 0.64 9.00 10.71
C ASP A 119 -0.43 9.63 9.81
N PHE A 120 -0.97 8.83 8.87
CA PHE A 120 -1.98 9.22 7.89
C PHE A 120 -1.64 10.55 7.17
N PRO A 121 -0.51 10.61 6.44
CA PRO A 121 0.06 11.86 5.93
C PRO A 121 -0.76 12.50 4.79
N ASN A 122 -1.63 11.73 4.13
CA ASN A 122 -2.56 12.21 3.10
C ASN A 122 -3.96 12.53 3.66
N GLN A 123 -4.12 12.71 4.99
CA GLN A 123 -5.42 12.97 5.61
C GLN A 123 -6.08 14.29 5.17
N ASN A 124 -5.32 15.29 4.76
CA ASN A 124 -5.87 16.58 4.36
C ASN A 124 -6.41 16.51 2.92
N VAL A 125 -7.56 17.11 2.69
CA VAL A 125 -8.12 17.27 1.35
C VAL A 125 -7.20 18.15 0.51
N GLN A 126 -6.75 17.64 -0.63
CA GLN A 126 -5.90 18.35 -1.58
C GLN A 126 -6.52 18.28 -2.97
N ALA A 127 -6.57 19.40 -3.70
CA ALA A 127 -7.11 19.45 -5.06
C ALA A 127 -8.44 18.67 -5.24
N ASN A 128 -9.40 18.88 -4.33
CA ASN A 128 -10.70 18.21 -4.33
C ASN A 128 -10.62 16.67 -4.22
N THR A 129 -9.58 16.16 -3.53
CA THR A 129 -9.29 14.73 -3.37
C THR A 129 -9.18 14.40 -1.88
N MET A 130 -9.95 13.40 -1.44
CA MET A 130 -10.01 12.89 -0.08
C MET A 130 -8.86 11.93 0.22
N GLY A 131 -8.51 11.75 1.49
CA GLY A 131 -7.44 10.85 1.92
C GLY A 131 -7.96 9.45 2.26
N VAL A 132 -7.29 8.42 1.75
CA VAL A 132 -7.52 7.02 2.15
C VAL A 132 -6.16 6.37 2.44
N VAL A 133 -6.05 5.57 3.50
CA VAL A 133 -4.87 4.73 3.73
C VAL A 133 -5.28 3.34 4.15
N LEU A 134 -4.63 2.33 3.58
CA LEU A 134 -4.89 0.91 3.88
C LEU A 134 -3.74 0.32 4.69
N LEU A 135 -4.08 -0.55 5.64
CA LEU A 135 -3.13 -1.36 6.39
C LEU A 135 -3.03 -2.75 5.74
N ALA A 136 -1.80 -3.20 5.49
CA ALA A 136 -1.53 -4.52 4.95
C ALA A 136 -2.10 -5.61 5.89
N PRO A 137 -2.78 -6.64 5.35
CA PRO A 137 -3.37 -7.71 6.17
C PRO A 137 -2.33 -8.74 6.67
N ASP A 138 -1.10 -8.67 6.17
CA ASP A 138 0.00 -9.57 6.52
C ASP A 138 0.40 -9.43 8.01
N PRO A 139 0.78 -10.52 8.72
CA PRO A 139 1.18 -10.46 10.12
C PRO A 139 2.31 -9.47 10.45
N ASN A 140 3.22 -9.21 9.52
CA ASN A 140 4.33 -8.26 9.65
C ASN A 140 4.01 -6.89 9.05
N LEU A 141 2.79 -6.68 8.58
CA LEU A 141 2.35 -5.48 7.89
C LEU A 141 3.19 -5.23 6.62
N PHE A 142 3.43 -6.29 5.85
CA PHE A 142 4.07 -6.22 4.54
C PHE A 142 3.03 -6.37 3.43
N TRP A 143 2.98 -5.37 2.55
CA TRP A 143 2.17 -5.47 1.34
C TRP A 143 2.73 -6.58 0.43
N GLY A 144 1.86 -7.52 0.02
CA GLY A 144 2.26 -8.69 -0.75
C GLY A 144 2.98 -9.78 0.04
N GLY A 145 3.00 -9.73 1.38
CA GLY A 145 3.68 -10.73 2.20
C GLY A 145 5.19 -10.77 1.96
N GLY A 146 5.81 -11.92 2.25
CA GLY A 146 7.23 -12.17 1.99
C GLY A 146 8.19 -11.28 2.79
N GLN A 147 9.35 -10.96 2.22
CA GLN A 147 10.33 -10.03 2.80
C GLN A 147 11.12 -9.31 1.70
N GLY A 148 11.38 -8.02 1.90
CA GLY A 148 12.24 -7.25 1.00
C GLY A 148 11.63 -7.09 -0.39
N LEU A 149 12.26 -7.65 -1.42
CA LEU A 149 11.73 -7.60 -2.79
C LEU A 149 10.82 -8.80 -3.09
N GLU A 150 10.80 -9.83 -2.26
CA GLU A 150 9.91 -10.99 -2.43
C GLU A 150 8.52 -10.63 -1.88
N ARG A 151 7.52 -10.70 -2.75
CA ARG A 151 6.13 -10.33 -2.47
C ARG A 151 5.23 -11.51 -2.82
N THR A 152 5.30 -12.55 -2.00
CA THR A 152 4.70 -13.88 -2.21
C THR A 152 3.20 -13.84 -2.49
N ASP A 153 2.50 -12.91 -1.85
CA ASP A 153 1.05 -12.75 -1.88
C ASP A 153 0.66 -11.48 -2.66
N GLY A 154 1.58 -10.98 -3.51
CA GLY A 154 1.42 -9.73 -4.25
C GLY A 154 0.16 -9.69 -5.13
N VAL A 155 -0.19 -10.81 -5.76
CA VAL A 155 -1.43 -10.91 -6.57
C VAL A 155 -2.67 -10.75 -5.70
N GLU A 156 -2.72 -11.46 -4.58
CA GLU A 156 -3.89 -11.46 -3.67
C GLU A 156 -4.08 -10.08 -3.03
N HIS A 157 -2.99 -9.47 -2.53
CA HIS A 157 -3.05 -8.15 -1.93
C HIS A 157 -3.39 -7.06 -2.95
N ALA A 158 -2.87 -7.13 -4.19
CA ALA A 158 -3.23 -6.18 -5.23
C ALA A 158 -4.73 -6.25 -5.57
N GLN A 159 -5.28 -7.46 -5.69
CA GLN A 159 -6.71 -7.66 -5.90
C GLN A 159 -7.53 -7.08 -4.74
N ALA A 160 -7.13 -7.33 -3.49
CA ALA A 160 -7.82 -6.80 -2.32
C ALA A 160 -7.83 -5.27 -2.26
N VAL A 161 -6.75 -4.60 -2.68
CA VAL A 161 -6.73 -3.13 -2.82
C VAL A 161 -7.73 -2.68 -3.88
N SER A 162 -7.77 -3.31 -5.05
CA SER A 162 -8.72 -2.98 -6.11
C SER A 162 -10.18 -3.17 -5.67
N ASP A 163 -10.47 -4.28 -5.01
CA ASP A 163 -11.82 -4.60 -4.52
C ASP A 163 -12.24 -3.69 -3.37
N PHE A 164 -11.31 -3.29 -2.50
CA PHE A 164 -11.59 -2.27 -1.50
C PHE A 164 -12.09 -0.98 -2.17
N VAL A 165 -11.35 -0.45 -3.15
CA VAL A 165 -11.70 0.82 -3.79
C VAL A 165 -12.98 0.71 -4.62
N THR A 166 -13.19 -0.40 -5.32
CA THR A 166 -14.33 -0.56 -6.24
C THR A 166 -15.61 -1.06 -5.57
N GLN A 167 -15.51 -1.73 -4.42
CA GLN A 167 -16.66 -2.39 -3.79
C GLN A 167 -16.95 -1.87 -2.37
N ALA A 168 -15.93 -1.68 -1.53
CA ALA A 168 -16.12 -1.30 -0.13
C ALA A 168 -16.17 0.22 0.07
N LEU A 169 -15.22 0.96 -0.51
CA LEU A 169 -15.13 2.41 -0.37
C LEU A 169 -16.40 3.15 -0.80
N PRO A 170 -17.09 2.79 -1.91
CA PRO A 170 -18.34 3.46 -2.31
C PRO A 170 -19.52 3.24 -1.34
N GLN A 171 -19.43 2.25 -0.44
CA GLN A 171 -20.42 2.04 0.62
C GLN A 171 -20.18 2.94 1.83
N MET A 172 -19.00 3.56 1.92
CA MET A 172 -18.56 4.37 3.05
C MET A 172 -18.60 5.86 2.72
N VAL A 173 -18.11 6.25 1.54
CA VAL A 173 -17.96 7.64 1.12
C VAL A 173 -18.33 7.80 -0.35
N ALA A 174 -18.99 8.89 -0.70
CA ALA A 174 -19.25 9.25 -2.09
C ALA A 174 -18.01 9.91 -2.70
N PHE A 175 -17.52 9.36 -3.80
CA PHE A 175 -16.41 9.91 -4.57
C PHE A 175 -16.64 9.72 -6.08
N ASP A 176 -15.86 10.42 -6.90
CA ASP A 176 -15.83 10.21 -8.35
C ASP A 176 -14.92 9.01 -8.67
N PRO A 177 -15.45 7.89 -9.18
CA PRO A 177 -14.65 6.71 -9.50
C PRO A 177 -13.63 6.93 -10.62
N ASN A 178 -13.73 8.04 -11.36
CA ASN A 178 -12.75 8.42 -12.38
C ASN A 178 -11.64 9.34 -11.84
N ALA A 179 -11.72 9.74 -10.57
CA ALA A 179 -10.76 10.60 -9.89
C ALA A 179 -10.07 9.86 -8.74
N VAL A 180 -9.67 8.61 -8.98
CA VAL A 180 -8.87 7.82 -8.05
C VAL A 180 -7.39 8.05 -8.37
N VAL A 181 -6.58 8.38 -7.38
CA VAL A 181 -5.13 8.40 -7.48
C VAL A 181 -4.56 7.54 -6.36
N PHE A 182 -3.37 7.00 -6.57
CA PHE A 182 -2.75 6.11 -5.60
C PHE A 182 -1.36 6.60 -5.23
N SER A 183 -0.97 6.39 -3.99
CA SER A 183 0.39 6.61 -3.52
C SER A 183 0.87 5.35 -2.81
N GLY A 184 2.09 4.93 -3.09
CA GLY A 184 2.79 3.89 -2.36
C GLY A 184 3.95 4.50 -1.60
N VAL A 185 4.28 3.92 -0.45
CA VAL A 185 5.54 4.16 0.25
C VAL A 185 6.27 2.83 0.39
N SER A 186 7.56 2.77 0.05
CA SER A 186 8.42 1.60 0.25
C SER A 186 7.74 0.28 -0.18
N GLY A 187 7.44 -0.64 0.75
CA GLY A 187 6.67 -1.88 0.51
C GLY A 187 5.35 -1.70 -0.23
N GLY A 188 4.59 -0.65 0.06
CA GLY A 188 3.38 -0.29 -0.70
C GLY A 188 3.70 0.00 -2.17
N SER A 189 4.75 0.76 -2.45
CA SER A 189 5.22 1.02 -3.82
C SER A 189 5.69 -0.25 -4.55
N LEU A 190 6.30 -1.19 -3.82
CA LEU A 190 6.73 -2.49 -4.36
C LEU A 190 5.52 -3.35 -4.78
N LEU A 191 4.49 -3.44 -3.93
CA LEU A 191 3.24 -4.10 -4.31
C LEU A 191 2.60 -3.42 -5.53
N MET A 192 2.59 -2.08 -5.53
CA MET A 192 1.92 -1.33 -6.58
C MET A 192 2.58 -1.54 -7.95
N SER A 193 3.88 -1.27 -8.04
CA SER A 193 4.63 -1.43 -9.28
C SER A 193 4.81 -2.88 -9.72
N GLY A 194 4.93 -3.83 -8.79
CA GLY A 194 5.08 -5.23 -9.13
C GLY A 194 3.77 -5.90 -9.58
N PHE A 195 2.65 -5.55 -8.96
CA PHE A 195 1.41 -6.34 -9.08
C PHE A 195 0.18 -5.49 -9.38
N PHE A 196 -0.03 -4.39 -8.66
CA PHE A 196 -1.27 -3.60 -8.80
C PHE A 196 -1.36 -2.90 -10.15
N ILE A 197 -0.33 -2.16 -10.55
CA ILE A 197 -0.32 -1.45 -11.84
C ILE A 197 -0.54 -2.42 -13.01
N PRO A 198 0.20 -3.55 -13.13
CA PRO A 198 0.00 -4.45 -14.26
C PRO A 198 -1.35 -5.19 -14.21
N SER A 199 -1.86 -5.59 -13.04
CA SER A 199 -3.06 -6.45 -12.98
C SER A 199 -4.39 -5.72 -12.72
N GLN A 200 -4.37 -4.56 -12.06
CA GLN A 200 -5.58 -3.91 -11.53
C GLN A 200 -5.84 -2.51 -12.09
N MET A 201 -4.81 -1.84 -12.63
CA MET A 201 -4.92 -0.44 -13.04
C MET A 201 -5.93 -0.21 -14.17
N ALA A 202 -6.25 -1.24 -14.94
CA ALA A 202 -7.30 -1.19 -15.95
C ALA A 202 -8.68 -0.83 -15.37
N ASN A 203 -8.91 -1.07 -14.07
CA ASN A 203 -10.13 -0.71 -13.36
C ASN A 203 -10.23 0.79 -13.04
N PHE A 204 -9.12 1.54 -13.18
CA PHE A 204 -8.99 2.94 -12.79
C PHE A 204 -8.49 3.79 -13.98
N PRO A 205 -9.34 4.06 -14.99
CA PRO A 205 -8.94 4.84 -16.16
C PRO A 205 -8.57 6.27 -15.77
N ASN A 206 -7.62 6.88 -16.49
CA ASN A 206 -7.11 8.24 -16.25
C ASN A 206 -6.53 8.50 -14.85
N SER A 207 -6.16 7.44 -14.13
CA SER A 207 -5.62 7.50 -12.79
C SER A 207 -4.10 7.72 -12.79
N ALA A 208 -3.56 7.91 -11.59
CA ALA A 208 -2.17 8.27 -11.35
C ALA A 208 -1.61 7.50 -10.14
N VAL A 209 -0.34 7.13 -10.20
CA VAL A 209 0.37 6.38 -9.17
C VAL A 209 1.68 7.06 -8.79
N GLU A 210 1.83 7.43 -7.53
CA GLU A 210 3.07 7.96 -6.95
C GLU A 210 3.80 6.85 -6.16
N LEU A 211 4.99 6.46 -6.62
CA LEU A 211 5.80 5.40 -6.03
C LEU A 211 6.95 6.02 -5.24
N ASN A 212 6.80 6.08 -3.92
CA ASN A 212 7.78 6.69 -3.04
C ASN A 212 8.76 5.63 -2.50
N CYS A 213 10.05 5.73 -2.85
CA CYS A 213 11.17 4.92 -2.36
C CYS A 213 10.95 3.40 -2.46
N GLY A 214 10.33 2.96 -3.55
CA GLY A 214 10.17 1.54 -3.84
C GLY A 214 9.62 1.35 -5.23
N ALA A 215 10.18 0.41 -5.99
CA ALA A 215 9.58 -0.09 -7.21
C ALA A 215 10.12 -1.48 -7.54
N LEU A 216 9.26 -2.32 -8.09
CA LEU A 216 9.57 -3.58 -8.74
C LEU A 216 9.23 -3.47 -10.22
N PRO A 217 10.01 -4.09 -11.12
CA PRO A 217 9.52 -4.43 -12.44
C PRO A 217 8.19 -5.18 -12.34
N PRO A 218 7.31 -5.14 -13.38
CA PRO A 218 6.11 -5.96 -13.40
C PRO A 218 6.43 -7.42 -13.09
N GLN A 219 5.78 -7.97 -12.05
CA GLN A 219 5.92 -9.36 -11.61
C GLN A 219 4.83 -10.26 -12.20
N VAL A 220 3.84 -9.64 -12.84
CA VAL A 220 2.75 -10.30 -13.57
C VAL A 220 2.53 -9.58 -14.88
N ASP A 221 1.87 -10.26 -15.82
CA ASP A 221 1.51 -9.67 -17.11
C ASP A 221 0.53 -8.52 -16.94
N PHE A 222 0.61 -7.54 -17.85
CA PHE A 222 -0.37 -6.48 -17.91
C PHE A 222 -1.74 -6.99 -18.36
N VAL A 223 -2.76 -6.72 -17.58
CA VAL A 223 -4.16 -6.79 -18.00
C VAL A 223 -4.49 -5.48 -18.72
N ASN A 224 -4.91 -5.57 -19.98
CA ASN A 224 -5.15 -4.42 -20.86
C ASN A 224 -3.96 -3.44 -20.95
N GLY A 225 -2.75 -3.97 -21.09
CA GLY A 225 -1.50 -3.19 -21.04
C GLY A 225 -1.47 -1.96 -21.93
N ALA A 226 -1.93 -2.05 -23.18
CA ALA A 226 -1.97 -0.88 -24.07
C ALA A 226 -2.80 0.28 -23.49
N GLN A 227 -3.95 -0.02 -22.89
CA GLN A 227 -4.80 0.97 -22.25
C GLN A 227 -4.11 1.56 -21.01
N VAL A 228 -3.63 0.69 -20.10
CA VAL A 228 -2.95 1.08 -18.85
C VAL A 228 -1.75 1.97 -19.15
N LEU A 229 -0.86 1.54 -20.04
CA LEU A 229 0.36 2.26 -20.38
C LEU A 229 0.09 3.60 -21.07
N SER A 230 -1.05 3.76 -21.77
CA SER A 230 -1.42 5.01 -22.43
C SER A 230 -2.14 6.03 -21.54
N GLN A 231 -2.68 5.62 -20.39
CA GLN A 231 -3.57 6.48 -19.57
C GLN A 231 -3.09 6.66 -18.13
N THR A 232 -2.26 5.75 -17.61
CA THR A 232 -1.81 5.80 -16.22
C THR A 232 -0.56 6.65 -16.11
N LYS A 233 -0.62 7.67 -15.26
CA LYS A 233 0.57 8.43 -14.86
C LYS A 233 1.31 7.70 -13.75
N ILE A 234 2.63 7.61 -13.83
CA ILE A 234 3.49 7.00 -12.82
C ILE A 234 4.62 7.98 -12.48
N HIS A 235 4.78 8.29 -11.21
CA HIS A 235 5.94 9.02 -10.71
C HIS A 235 6.76 8.12 -9.79
N TYR A 236 8.05 8.04 -10.04
CA TYR A 236 9.02 7.32 -9.21
C TYR A 236 9.83 8.33 -8.41
N GLN A 237 9.59 8.44 -7.11
CA GLN A 237 10.41 9.26 -6.22
C GLN A 237 11.35 8.36 -5.42
N SER A 238 12.62 8.71 -5.36
CA SER A 238 13.62 8.05 -4.51
C SER A 238 14.56 9.08 -3.88
N THR A 239 15.50 8.62 -3.07
CA THR A 239 16.65 9.39 -2.59
C THR A 239 17.96 8.78 -3.12
N GLN A 240 19.08 9.50 -3.00
CA GLN A 240 20.40 9.01 -3.44
C GLN A 240 20.97 7.93 -2.51
N ASN A 241 20.68 7.97 -1.20
CA ASN A 241 21.22 7.01 -0.23
C ASN A 241 20.18 5.95 0.14
N GLU A 242 19.51 5.42 -0.89
CA GLU A 242 18.46 4.41 -0.76
C GLU A 242 19.03 3.03 -0.33
N LEU A 243 18.17 2.12 0.14
CA LEU A 243 18.52 0.73 0.45
C LEU A 243 19.13 0.03 -0.77
N ALA A 244 20.20 -0.75 -0.56
CA ALA A 244 20.97 -1.36 -1.65
C ALA A 244 20.12 -2.20 -2.63
N SER A 245 19.11 -2.92 -2.15
CA SER A 245 18.18 -3.68 -3.00
C SER A 245 17.33 -2.77 -3.89
N LEU A 246 16.90 -1.64 -3.36
CA LEU A 246 16.06 -0.66 -4.05
C LEU A 246 16.86 0.20 -5.04
N GLN A 247 18.14 0.45 -4.77
CA GLN A 247 19.05 1.06 -5.75
C GLN A 247 19.15 0.24 -7.05
N GLN A 248 18.87 -1.07 -6.98
CA GLN A 248 18.81 -1.94 -8.15
C GLN A 248 17.38 -2.05 -8.70
N SER A 249 16.38 -2.29 -7.84
CA SER A 249 15.03 -2.58 -8.30
C SER A 249 14.32 -1.37 -8.91
N ILE A 250 14.59 -0.16 -8.41
CA ILE A 250 13.93 1.07 -8.91
C ILE A 250 14.35 1.36 -10.36
N PRO A 251 15.64 1.44 -10.73
CA PRO A 251 16.03 1.60 -12.13
C PRO A 251 15.51 0.49 -13.05
N GLN A 252 15.48 -0.76 -12.56
CA GLN A 252 14.93 -1.88 -13.33
C GLN A 252 13.44 -1.71 -13.59
N ALA A 253 12.68 -1.23 -12.59
CA ALA A 253 11.26 -0.95 -12.75
C ALA A 253 11.05 0.17 -13.79
N VAL A 254 11.75 1.30 -13.64
CA VAL A 254 11.68 2.43 -14.58
C VAL A 254 11.92 1.96 -16.02
N ALA A 255 13.02 1.24 -16.25
CA ALA A 255 13.34 0.72 -17.57
C ALA A 255 12.30 -0.28 -18.11
N ALA A 256 11.73 -1.13 -17.25
CA ALA A 256 10.71 -2.10 -17.66
C ALA A 256 9.40 -1.42 -18.09
N TYR A 257 8.94 -0.42 -17.33
CA TYR A 257 7.72 0.34 -17.65
C TYR A 257 7.89 1.26 -18.87
N GLU A 258 9.07 1.87 -19.02
CA GLU A 258 9.41 2.63 -20.22
C GLU A 258 9.41 1.72 -21.46
N SER A 259 10.07 0.56 -21.37
CA SER A 259 10.12 -0.41 -22.46
C SER A 259 8.73 -0.94 -22.83
N ALA A 260 7.89 -1.25 -21.83
CA ALA A 260 6.52 -1.69 -22.06
C ALA A 260 5.70 -0.61 -22.78
N ALA A 261 5.82 0.67 -22.38
CA ALA A 261 5.14 1.77 -23.03
C ALA A 261 5.62 2.00 -24.47
N ALA A 262 6.93 1.92 -24.72
CA ALA A 262 7.48 2.00 -26.07
C ALA A 262 6.98 0.85 -26.97
N GLN A 263 6.91 -0.37 -26.44
CA GLN A 263 6.37 -1.53 -27.15
C GLN A 263 4.86 -1.40 -27.42
N ALA A 264 4.13 -0.69 -26.56
CA ALA A 264 2.73 -0.32 -26.80
C ALA A 264 2.56 0.81 -27.83
N GLY A 265 3.65 1.34 -28.39
CA GLY A 265 3.66 2.31 -29.49
C GLY A 265 3.68 3.78 -29.04
N LEU A 266 3.90 4.06 -27.75
CA LEU A 266 4.03 5.43 -27.27
C LEU A 266 5.35 6.04 -27.73
N SER A 267 5.30 7.30 -28.15
CA SER A 267 6.49 8.11 -28.40
C SER A 267 7.20 8.48 -27.10
N THR A 268 8.49 8.83 -27.19
CA THR A 268 9.26 9.36 -26.05
C THR A 268 8.56 10.51 -25.33
N ASN A 269 7.89 11.40 -26.06
CA ASN A 269 7.19 12.54 -25.46
C ASN A 269 5.96 12.08 -24.67
N GLU A 270 5.20 11.11 -25.17
CA GLU A 270 4.05 10.54 -24.44
C GLU A 270 4.52 9.77 -23.21
N ILE A 271 5.59 8.98 -23.33
CA ILE A 271 6.21 8.28 -22.19
C ILE A 271 6.63 9.29 -21.12
N ASN A 272 7.34 10.37 -21.48
CA ASN A 272 7.79 11.38 -20.51
C ASN A 272 6.65 12.21 -19.90
N GLN A 273 5.48 12.28 -20.53
CA GLN A 273 4.30 12.92 -19.96
C GLN A 273 3.60 12.02 -18.92
N LEU A 274 3.64 10.71 -19.14
CA LEU A 274 2.99 9.72 -18.29
C LEU A 274 3.91 9.20 -17.19
N GLN A 275 5.21 9.06 -17.46
CA GLN A 275 6.18 8.46 -16.57
C GLN A 275 7.27 9.46 -16.23
N THR A 276 7.44 9.72 -14.93
CA THR A 276 8.47 10.64 -14.43
C THR A 276 9.24 10.02 -13.27
N VAL A 277 10.46 10.48 -13.03
CA VAL A 277 11.35 9.97 -11.99
C VAL A 277 12.19 11.09 -11.39
N ASP A 278 12.44 11.00 -10.09
CA ASP A 278 13.43 11.82 -9.40
C ASP A 278 14.10 11.02 -8.28
N ASN A 279 15.42 11.14 -8.17
CA ASN A 279 16.17 10.67 -7.01
C ASN A 279 17.14 11.73 -6.49
N THR A 280 16.88 13.00 -6.75
CA THR A 280 17.80 14.08 -6.43
C THR A 280 18.07 14.25 -4.94
N PRO A 281 17.13 14.06 -3.99
CA PRO A 281 17.41 14.28 -2.57
C PRO A 281 18.48 13.33 -2.02
N GLN A 282 19.40 13.85 -1.21
CA GLN A 282 20.50 13.08 -0.62
C GLN A 282 20.13 12.33 0.68
N GLY A 283 18.84 12.16 0.99
CA GLY A 283 18.41 11.40 2.17
C GLY A 283 18.64 9.89 2.06
N GLY A 284 18.41 9.19 3.17
CA GLY A 284 18.25 7.73 3.25
C GLY A 284 16.89 7.23 2.73
N HIS A 285 16.50 6.03 3.13
CA HIS A 285 15.23 5.41 2.70
C HIS A 285 14.00 6.25 3.09
N CYS A 286 13.26 6.75 2.10
CA CYS A 286 12.12 7.67 2.24
C CYS A 286 12.42 9.01 2.92
N GLU A 287 13.69 9.35 3.17
CA GLU A 287 14.06 10.63 3.79
C GLU A 287 14.08 11.74 2.72
N PHE A 288 12.94 11.99 2.07
CA PHE A 288 12.84 12.90 0.93
C PHE A 288 13.20 14.34 1.27
N ASP A 289 13.04 14.75 2.53
CA ASP A 289 13.41 16.06 3.06
C ASP A 289 14.90 16.12 3.48
N GLY A 290 15.60 14.99 3.43
CA GLY A 290 16.98 14.81 3.87
C GLY A 290 17.17 14.66 5.38
N ARG A 291 16.11 14.38 6.16
CA ARG A 291 16.16 14.28 7.63
C ARG A 291 15.78 12.91 8.16
N ASP A 292 14.53 12.50 7.96
CA ASP A 292 14.02 11.21 8.44
C ASP A 292 12.84 10.70 7.62
N PHE A 293 12.47 9.44 7.87
CA PHE A 293 11.44 8.73 7.13
C PHE A 293 10.06 9.39 7.23
N VAL A 294 9.64 9.83 8.42
CA VAL A 294 8.27 10.31 8.65
C VAL A 294 8.10 11.67 7.99
N ASP A 295 9.01 12.60 8.26
CA ASP A 295 8.99 13.94 7.67
C ASP A 295 9.18 13.88 6.16
N GLY A 296 10.08 13.03 5.67
CA GLY A 296 10.28 12.79 4.25
C GLY A 296 9.01 12.31 3.55
N VAL A 297 8.38 11.24 4.04
CA VAL A 297 7.11 10.73 3.48
C VAL A 297 6.02 11.80 3.51
N GLN A 298 5.94 12.57 4.59
CA GLN A 298 4.97 13.66 4.71
C GLN A 298 5.19 14.75 3.66
N VAL A 299 6.43 15.06 3.28
CA VAL A 299 6.73 16.06 2.23
C VAL A 299 6.13 15.64 0.87
N MET A 300 6.29 14.38 0.47
CA MET A 300 5.71 13.90 -0.79
C MET A 300 4.19 13.83 -0.71
N LEU A 301 3.63 13.26 0.36
CA LEU A 301 2.19 13.04 0.49
C LEU A 301 1.38 14.30 0.86
N SER A 302 2.05 15.39 1.23
CA SER A 302 1.44 16.74 1.28
C SER A 302 1.52 17.49 -0.06
N SER A 303 2.21 16.92 -1.06
CA SER A 303 2.43 17.50 -2.38
C SER A 303 1.94 16.61 -3.53
N TYR A 304 1.27 15.48 -3.26
CA TYR A 304 0.90 14.51 -4.30
C TYR A 304 0.05 15.13 -5.42
N ALA A 305 -0.80 16.12 -5.10
CA ALA A 305 -1.60 16.81 -6.10
C ALA A 305 -0.71 17.61 -7.09
N SER A 306 0.36 18.22 -6.59
CA SER A 306 1.36 18.92 -7.41
C SER A 306 2.08 17.96 -8.36
N VAL A 307 2.36 16.74 -7.90
CA VAL A 307 3.10 15.73 -8.66
C VAL A 307 2.20 14.98 -9.65
N MET A 308 1.01 14.54 -9.20
CA MET A 308 0.20 13.55 -9.93
C MET A 308 -1.07 14.13 -10.57
N GLN A 309 -1.64 15.21 -10.03
CA GLN A 309 -2.97 15.71 -10.41
C GLN A 309 -2.92 16.95 -11.31
N GLY A 310 -1.92 17.00 -12.21
CA GLY A 310 -1.81 18.08 -13.20
C GLY A 310 -1.10 19.34 -12.69
N GLY A 311 -0.49 19.29 -11.49
CA GLY A 311 0.43 20.32 -11.03
C GLY A 311 1.76 20.32 -11.79
N ASP A 312 2.62 21.27 -11.42
CA ASP A 312 3.89 21.51 -12.10
C ASP A 312 5.03 20.60 -11.61
N GLY A 313 4.80 19.77 -10.60
CA GLY A 313 5.83 18.93 -10.00
C GLY A 313 6.68 19.62 -8.96
N THR A 314 6.26 20.79 -8.46
CA THR A 314 6.92 21.46 -7.33
C THR A 314 6.58 20.74 -6.02
N VAL A 315 7.61 20.32 -5.28
CA VAL A 315 7.50 19.76 -3.94
C VAL A 315 8.24 20.68 -2.96
N GLN A 316 7.49 21.33 -2.08
CA GLN A 316 8.08 22.21 -1.07
C GLN A 316 8.67 21.36 0.07
N GLY A 317 9.89 21.70 0.50
CA GLY A 317 10.55 21.00 1.60
C GLY A 317 11.31 19.74 1.19
N ILE A 318 11.31 19.41 -0.11
CA ILE A 318 12.17 18.34 -0.62
C ILE A 318 13.65 18.67 -0.38
N GLY A 319 14.41 17.65 -0.01
CA GLY A 319 15.78 17.74 0.47
C GLY A 319 16.77 18.11 -0.62
N ALA A 320 17.85 18.79 -0.20
CA ALA A 320 18.96 19.11 -1.08
C ALA A 320 19.58 17.84 -1.70
N PRO A 321 20.19 17.92 -2.89
CA PRO A 321 20.34 19.09 -3.78
C PRO A 321 19.14 19.35 -4.70
N SER A 322 17.96 18.78 -4.42
CA SER A 322 16.76 19.08 -5.22
C SER A 322 16.48 20.58 -5.26
N ASN A 323 15.98 21.06 -6.40
CA ASN A 323 15.52 22.43 -6.58
C ASN A 323 14.00 22.58 -6.37
N GLY A 324 13.32 21.52 -5.90
CA GLY A 324 11.88 21.48 -5.74
C GLY A 324 11.13 20.84 -6.92
N GLN A 325 11.75 20.65 -8.09
CA GLN A 325 11.11 20.02 -9.25
C GLN A 325 11.40 18.52 -9.31
N VAL A 326 10.36 17.69 -9.27
CA VAL A 326 10.52 16.22 -9.25
C VAL A 326 10.04 15.53 -10.53
N ARG A 327 9.31 16.22 -11.40
CA ARG A 327 8.71 15.61 -12.58
C ARG A 327 9.66 15.56 -13.78
N ASN A 328 10.79 14.87 -13.65
CA ASN A 328 11.67 14.62 -14.80
C ASN A 328 11.14 13.43 -15.59
N GLY A 329 10.92 13.56 -16.90
CA GLY A 329 10.48 12.43 -17.74
C GLY A 329 11.49 11.26 -17.68
N VAL A 330 11.02 10.02 -17.66
CA VAL A 330 11.89 8.84 -17.49
C VAL A 330 12.90 8.64 -18.63
N VAL A 331 12.54 8.95 -19.88
CA VAL A 331 13.40 8.74 -21.04
C VAL A 331 14.61 9.67 -20.96
N GLY A 332 15.81 9.09 -20.84
CA GLY A 332 17.08 9.75 -20.59
C GLY A 332 17.43 9.92 -19.10
N ASN A 333 16.53 9.58 -18.17
CA ASN A 333 16.69 9.70 -16.72
C ASN A 333 16.55 8.35 -15.98
N GLU A 334 16.56 7.22 -16.69
CA GLU A 334 16.40 5.87 -16.14
C GLU A 334 17.60 5.46 -15.26
N ASN A 335 18.77 6.01 -15.58
CA ASN A 335 20.02 5.74 -14.87
C ASN A 335 20.16 6.63 -13.64
N LEU A 336 19.34 6.35 -12.63
CA LEU A 336 19.35 7.07 -11.35
C LEU A 336 20.72 6.99 -10.68
N ARG A 337 21.10 8.10 -10.04
CA ARG A 337 22.42 8.24 -9.41
C ARG A 337 22.31 7.95 -7.91
N PHE A 338 22.73 6.77 -7.51
CA PHE A 338 22.77 6.40 -6.10
C PHE A 338 24.15 6.63 -5.49
N GLY A 339 24.15 7.10 -4.24
CA GLY A 339 25.32 7.15 -3.38
C GLY A 339 25.59 5.80 -2.74
N ALA A 340 26.61 5.77 -1.87
CA ALA A 340 26.87 4.58 -1.07
C ALA A 340 25.63 4.28 -0.21
N ALA A 341 25.06 3.08 -0.36
CA ALA A 341 23.99 2.63 0.51
C ALA A 341 24.39 2.87 1.97
N PRO A 342 23.50 3.43 2.82
CA PRO A 342 23.82 3.77 4.19
C PRO A 342 24.48 2.57 4.87
N ARG A 343 25.73 2.74 5.35
CA ARG A 343 26.36 1.70 6.19
C ARG A 343 25.45 1.53 7.39
N ARG A 344 24.85 0.33 7.55
CA ARG A 344 24.00 -0.11 8.67
C ARG A 344 24.16 0.80 9.90
N ARG A 345 23.50 1.95 9.92
CA ARG A 345 23.32 2.72 11.15
C ARG A 345 22.15 2.02 11.82
N ALA A 346 22.45 0.87 12.42
CA ALA A 346 21.58 0.13 13.33
C ALA A 346 20.06 0.21 13.01
N LEU A 347 19.67 -0.03 11.78
CA LEU A 347 18.32 -0.43 11.41
C LEU A 347 18.44 -1.88 10.95
N ASP A 348 18.68 -2.76 11.93
CA ASP A 348 18.51 -4.19 11.71
C ASP A 348 17.12 -4.39 11.10
N GLY A 349 17.00 -5.24 10.10
CA GLY A 349 15.71 -5.58 9.47
C GLY A 349 14.67 -6.14 10.44
N GLU A 350 15.01 -6.35 11.72
CA GLU A 350 14.10 -6.67 12.83
C GLU A 350 13.58 -5.43 13.60
N ARG A 351 14.21 -4.25 13.46
CA ARG A 351 13.86 -3.01 14.19
C ARG A 351 13.04 -2.00 13.38
N MET A 352 12.98 -2.15 12.05
CA MET A 352 12.05 -1.37 11.22
C MET A 352 10.59 -1.86 11.34
N THR A 353 10.38 -3.10 11.76
CA THR A 353 9.09 -3.80 11.60
C THR A 353 8.20 -3.80 12.84
N VAL A 354 8.63 -3.20 13.95
CA VAL A 354 7.84 -3.12 15.20
C VAL A 354 8.05 -1.74 15.81
N MET A 355 7.22 -0.80 15.37
CA MET A 355 7.55 0.61 15.22
C MET A 355 7.56 1.50 16.45
N ARG A 356 8.12 2.70 16.25
CA ARG A 356 7.95 3.89 17.09
C ARG A 356 6.50 4.12 17.54
N TRP A 357 5.49 3.93 16.68
CA TRP A 357 4.08 4.01 17.11
C TRP A 357 3.70 2.95 18.14
N ALA A 358 4.22 1.73 18.05
CA ALA A 358 3.93 0.69 19.05
C ALA A 358 4.57 1.03 20.41
N ALA A 359 5.72 1.71 20.41
CA ALA A 359 6.36 2.23 21.61
C ALA A 359 5.65 3.47 22.19
N GLU A 360 5.13 4.37 21.34
CA GLU A 360 4.35 5.55 21.75
C GLU A 360 2.98 5.16 22.35
N VAL A 361 2.36 4.09 21.85
CA VAL A 361 1.09 3.55 22.40
C VAL A 361 1.29 2.77 23.70
N ALA A 362 2.40 2.02 23.84
CA ALA A 362 2.72 1.28 25.06
C ALA A 362 3.20 2.17 26.24
N GLY A 363 3.45 3.45 25.99
CA GLY A 363 3.97 4.42 26.96
C GLY A 363 2.92 5.32 27.62
N ASN A 364 1.63 5.14 27.34
CA ASN A 364 0.53 5.92 27.92
C ASN A 364 -0.33 5.09 28.89
#